data_AF-A0A956PHV4-F1
#
_entry.id   AF-A0A956PHV4-F1
#
_cell.length_a   1.000
_cell.length_b   1.000
_cell.length_c   1.000
_cell.angle_alpha   90.00
_cell.angle_beta   90.00
_cell.angle_gamma   90.00
#
_symmetry.space_group_name_H-M   'P 1'
#
loop_
_entity.id
_entity.type
_entity.pdbx_description
1 polymer ?
#
loop_
_entity_poly.entity_id
_entity_poly.type
_entity_poly.pdbx_seq_one_letter_code
_entity_poly.pdbx_strand_id
1 'polypeptide(L)'
;MSDDILGSLKDAWGVEDDDGPDPTKLSGLLELSEGWLEDEDNDPAEIVHHFEIMKNNVVGAHMERHQALHNGKVNYDPAFVALVDKNLNDMVKIEKALEKFIEASSKTEREECWEALGELEEGVEAVKESTAAIGRFLDSAPKVCMACSSIGDEDICTKCGGERLRLDPDPPPEDERKVQVSDEVLAVYESYHAVLAGKAPLTQLVTNLQSLEFTYLEAEAIGEQTLTNEAATDRIKASATKMIEHIQLTLQGIEMMHGVTKSRSSTELNRGWRMILDNSVKAGELLQQLDVEATALNDE
;
A
#
# COMPACT_ATOMS: atom_id res chain seq x y z
N MET A 1 -1.96 -6.94 -8.25
CA MET A 1 -3.33 -7.39 -8.57
C MET A 1 -4.32 -7.38 -7.41
N SER A 2 -3.97 -7.48 -6.11
CA SER A 2 -4.88 -7.08 -5.01
C SER A 2 -4.66 -5.63 -4.55
N ASP A 3 -3.49 -5.05 -4.83
CA ASP A 3 -3.27 -3.59 -4.77
C ASP A 3 -4.20 -2.86 -5.77
N ASP A 4 -4.53 -3.45 -6.93
CA ASP A 4 -5.58 -2.91 -7.83
C ASP A 4 -6.98 -2.96 -7.21
N ILE A 5 -7.25 -4.04 -6.47
CA ILE A 5 -8.57 -4.31 -5.90
C ILE A 5 -8.84 -3.37 -4.72
N LEU A 6 -7.90 -3.22 -3.78
CA LEU A 6 -8.08 -2.44 -2.54
C LEU A 6 -7.38 -1.07 -2.53
N GLY A 7 -6.30 -0.90 -3.28
CA GLY A 7 -5.49 0.34 -3.30
C GLY A 7 -6.22 1.49 -3.99
N SER A 8 -6.83 1.24 -5.14
CA SER A 8 -7.64 2.23 -5.89
C SER A 8 -8.78 2.83 -5.06
N LEU A 9 -9.34 2.07 -4.11
CA LEU A 9 -10.43 2.50 -3.26
C LEU A 9 -9.98 3.34 -2.06
N LYS A 10 -8.85 2.99 -1.43
CA LYS A 10 -8.34 3.77 -0.28
C LYS A 10 -7.91 5.17 -0.70
N ASP A 11 -7.29 5.29 -1.87
CA ASP A 11 -6.86 6.57 -2.42
C ASP A 11 -8.06 7.45 -2.81
N ALA A 12 -9.13 6.85 -3.37
CA ALA A 12 -10.37 7.57 -3.73
C ALA A 12 -11.26 7.95 -2.52
N TRP A 13 -11.06 7.32 -1.35
CA TRP A 13 -11.87 7.57 -0.15
C TRP A 13 -11.29 8.57 0.84
N GLY A 14 -9.97 8.79 0.82
CA GLY A 14 -9.30 9.78 1.66
C GLY A 14 -9.35 9.46 3.15
N VAL A 15 -8.24 8.97 3.71
CA VAL A 15 -8.10 8.79 5.17
C VAL A 15 -7.01 9.68 5.77
N GLU A 16 -6.51 10.69 5.05
CA GLU A 16 -5.52 11.63 5.61
C GLU A 16 -5.90 13.10 5.38
N ASP A 17 -5.71 13.86 6.47
CA ASP A 17 -6.09 15.25 6.73
C ASP A 17 -5.24 16.30 5.98
N ASP A 18 -5.75 17.54 6.01
CA ASP A 18 -5.16 18.85 5.67
C ASP A 18 -5.10 19.24 4.17
N ASP A 19 -6.24 19.74 3.65
CA ASP A 19 -6.35 21.03 2.92
C ASP A 19 -7.78 21.19 2.29
N GLY A 20 -8.82 21.28 3.13
CA GLY A 20 -10.21 21.51 2.67
C GLY A 20 -10.87 20.33 1.93
N PRO A 21 -12.12 20.47 1.45
CA PRO A 21 -12.81 19.40 0.73
C PRO A 21 -12.11 19.15 -0.60
N ASP A 22 -11.46 17.99 -0.73
CA ASP A 22 -10.84 17.51 -1.96
C ASP A 22 -11.89 16.80 -2.83
N PRO A 23 -12.40 17.44 -3.91
CA PRO A 23 -13.45 16.85 -4.75
C PRO A 23 -12.95 15.69 -5.62
N THR A 24 -11.65 15.40 -5.59
CA THR A 24 -11.09 14.18 -6.19
C THR A 24 -11.29 12.96 -5.31
N LYS A 25 -11.78 13.14 -4.06
CA LYS A 25 -12.14 12.10 -3.10
C LYS A 25 -13.65 12.13 -2.83
N LEU A 26 -14.24 10.97 -2.53
CA LEU A 26 -15.70 10.87 -2.31
C LEU A 26 -16.18 11.69 -1.10
N SER A 27 -15.39 11.74 -0.02
CA SER A 27 -15.71 12.53 1.18
C SER A 27 -15.68 14.04 0.91
N GLY A 28 -14.64 14.52 0.22
CA GLY A 28 -14.55 15.93 -0.17
C GLY A 28 -15.59 16.33 -1.22
N LEU A 29 -15.99 15.40 -2.10
CA LEU A 29 -17.09 15.63 -3.04
C LEU A 29 -18.43 15.80 -2.31
N LEU A 30 -18.73 14.99 -1.29
CA LEU A 30 -19.93 15.12 -0.48
C LEU A 30 -19.99 16.50 0.21
N GLU A 31 -18.92 16.89 0.90
CA GLU A 31 -18.83 18.20 1.58
C GLU A 31 -18.96 19.38 0.61
N LEU A 32 -18.32 19.30 -0.57
CA LEU A 32 -18.46 20.30 -1.62
C LEU A 32 -19.92 20.41 -2.12
N SER A 33 -20.61 19.28 -2.22
CA SER A 33 -21.97 19.22 -2.77
C SER A 33 -23.02 19.77 -1.81
N GLU A 34 -22.86 19.52 -0.51
CA GLU A 34 -23.71 20.11 0.52
C GLU A 34 -23.62 21.64 0.49
N GLY A 35 -22.39 22.17 0.48
CA GLY A 35 -22.16 23.62 0.34
C GLY A 35 -22.71 24.19 -0.98
N TRP A 36 -22.62 23.43 -2.07
CA TRP A 36 -23.18 23.83 -3.36
C TRP A 36 -24.73 23.89 -3.34
N LEU A 37 -25.39 22.96 -2.65
CA LEU A 37 -26.85 22.91 -2.55
C LEU A 37 -27.44 23.98 -1.63
N GLU A 38 -26.68 24.43 -0.63
CA GLU A 38 -27.10 25.47 0.32
C GLU A 38 -27.15 26.88 -0.30
N ASP A 39 -26.36 27.15 -1.35
CA ASP A 39 -26.36 28.42 -2.06
C ASP A 39 -27.19 28.33 -3.35
N GLU A 40 -28.25 29.16 -3.41
CA GLU A 40 -29.24 29.15 -4.48
C GLU A 40 -28.69 29.62 -5.84
N ASP A 41 -27.60 30.39 -5.85
CA ASP A 41 -27.05 31.09 -7.02
C ASP A 41 -25.92 30.32 -7.73
N ASN A 42 -25.54 29.13 -7.25
CA ASN A 42 -24.45 28.36 -7.84
C ASN A 42 -24.74 27.82 -9.25
N ASP A 43 -23.71 27.78 -10.10
CA ASP A 43 -23.78 27.22 -11.45
C ASP A 43 -23.73 25.67 -11.39
N PRO A 44 -24.72 24.96 -11.95
CA PRO A 44 -24.68 23.49 -12.06
C PRO A 44 -23.44 22.96 -12.79
N ALA A 45 -22.87 23.71 -13.73
CA ALA A 45 -21.69 23.28 -14.48
C ALA A 45 -20.46 23.08 -13.58
N GLU A 46 -20.36 23.83 -12.47
CA GLU A 46 -19.23 23.73 -11.53
C GLU A 46 -19.22 22.39 -10.80
N ILE A 47 -20.38 21.95 -10.29
CA ILE A 47 -20.48 20.70 -9.52
C ILE A 47 -20.53 19.46 -10.42
N VAL A 48 -21.20 19.55 -11.58
CA VAL A 48 -21.35 18.42 -12.52
C VAL A 48 -19.98 17.88 -12.95
N HIS A 49 -19.01 18.76 -13.22
CA HIS A 49 -17.68 18.36 -13.65
C HIS A 49 -16.99 17.44 -12.62
N HIS A 50 -17.11 17.75 -11.33
CA HIS A 50 -16.52 16.96 -10.26
C HIS A 50 -17.19 15.59 -10.13
N PHE A 51 -18.52 15.53 -10.24
CA PHE A 51 -19.25 14.27 -10.24
C PHE A 51 -18.94 13.40 -11.45
N GLU A 52 -18.76 13.99 -12.65
CA GLU A 52 -18.38 13.25 -13.85
C GLU A 52 -17.00 12.62 -13.72
N ILE A 53 -16.01 13.38 -13.19
CA ILE A 53 -14.67 12.85 -12.91
C ILE A 53 -14.77 11.68 -11.92
N MET A 54 -15.46 11.88 -10.80
CA MET A 54 -15.61 10.84 -9.78
C MET A 54 -16.31 9.60 -10.33
N LYS A 55 -17.39 9.77 -11.09
CA LYS A 55 -18.10 8.67 -11.75
C LYS A 55 -17.17 7.87 -12.64
N ASN A 56 -16.38 8.54 -13.49
CA ASN A 56 -15.43 7.86 -14.37
C ASN A 56 -14.35 7.09 -13.59
N ASN A 57 -13.85 7.67 -12.49
CA ASN A 57 -12.88 6.99 -11.63
C ASN A 57 -13.47 5.74 -10.97
N VAL A 58 -14.68 5.84 -10.41
CA VAL A 58 -15.37 4.71 -9.76
C VAL A 58 -15.69 3.62 -10.78
N VAL A 59 -16.21 3.98 -11.97
CA VAL A 59 -16.50 3.03 -13.06
C VAL A 59 -15.22 2.33 -13.53
N GLY A 60 -14.12 3.07 -13.69
CA GLY A 60 -12.82 2.51 -14.05
C GLY A 60 -12.36 1.45 -13.04
N ALA A 61 -12.33 1.82 -11.75
CA ALA A 61 -11.93 0.92 -10.67
C ALA A 61 -12.87 -0.30 -10.55
N HIS A 62 -14.19 -0.10 -10.68
CA HIS A 62 -15.17 -1.19 -10.69
C HIS A 62 -14.91 -2.18 -11.84
N MET A 63 -14.70 -1.69 -13.07
CA MET A 63 -14.47 -2.53 -14.24
C MET A 63 -13.15 -3.32 -14.14
N GLU A 64 -12.06 -2.66 -13.73
CA GLU A 64 -10.76 -3.31 -13.53
C GLU A 64 -10.87 -4.44 -12.50
N ARG A 65 -11.53 -4.17 -11.38
CA ARG A 65 -11.73 -5.12 -10.28
C ARG A 65 -12.63 -6.30 -10.68
N HIS A 66 -13.71 -6.04 -11.40
CA HIS A 66 -14.57 -7.09 -11.96
C HIS A 66 -13.79 -8.01 -12.91
N GLN A 67 -12.97 -7.43 -13.79
CA GLN A 67 -12.13 -8.20 -14.72
C GLN A 67 -11.08 -9.04 -13.98
N ALA A 68 -10.41 -8.47 -12.98
CA ALA A 68 -9.40 -9.18 -12.18
C ALA A 68 -9.98 -10.41 -11.45
N LEU A 69 -11.22 -10.32 -10.96
CA LEU A 69 -11.90 -11.40 -10.24
C LEU A 69 -12.43 -12.49 -11.19
N HIS A 70 -13.16 -12.11 -12.25
CA HIS A 70 -13.94 -13.05 -13.06
C HIS A 70 -13.24 -13.52 -14.34
N ASN A 71 -12.28 -12.76 -14.87
CA ASN A 71 -11.57 -13.09 -16.11
C ASN A 71 -10.11 -13.51 -15.86
N GLY A 72 -9.69 -13.56 -14.59
CA GLY A 72 -8.36 -14.00 -14.18
C GLY A 72 -8.15 -15.51 -14.36
N LYS A 73 -6.88 -15.93 -14.42
CA LYS A 73 -6.48 -17.36 -14.45
C LYS A 73 -6.47 -18.01 -13.05
N VAL A 74 -6.90 -17.29 -12.02
CA VAL A 74 -6.79 -17.68 -10.61
C VAL A 74 -8.15 -18.14 -10.12
N ASN A 75 -8.21 -19.34 -9.52
CA ASN A 75 -9.40 -19.82 -8.82
C ASN A 75 -9.36 -19.33 -7.38
N TYR A 76 -10.18 -18.32 -7.09
CA TYR A 76 -10.35 -17.80 -5.73
C TYR A 76 -11.31 -18.67 -4.90
N ASP A 77 -11.19 -18.56 -3.57
CA ASP A 77 -12.15 -19.17 -2.64
C ASP A 77 -13.57 -18.59 -2.89
N PRO A 78 -14.62 -19.42 -3.00
CA PRO A 78 -15.98 -18.94 -3.26
C PRO A 78 -16.51 -17.93 -2.23
N ALA A 79 -16.09 -18.03 -0.96
CA ALA A 79 -16.46 -17.07 0.07
C ALA A 79 -15.75 -15.72 -0.14
N PHE A 80 -14.49 -15.75 -0.61
CA PHE A 80 -13.79 -14.53 -1.01
C PHE A 80 -14.47 -13.87 -2.22
N VAL A 81 -14.78 -14.65 -3.26
CA VAL A 81 -15.49 -14.17 -4.45
C VAL A 81 -16.82 -13.50 -4.06
N ALA A 82 -17.61 -14.12 -3.19
CA ALA A 82 -18.88 -13.55 -2.73
C ALA A 82 -18.71 -12.20 -1.99
N LEU A 83 -17.63 -12.03 -1.21
CA LEU A 83 -17.32 -10.77 -0.54
C LEU A 83 -16.93 -9.68 -1.55
N VAL A 84 -16.11 -10.03 -2.55
CA VAL A 84 -15.73 -9.10 -3.61
C VAL A 84 -16.92 -8.75 -4.51
N ASP A 85 -17.78 -9.71 -4.87
CA ASP A 85 -19.00 -9.46 -5.63
C ASP A 85 -19.97 -8.55 -4.87
N LYS A 86 -20.10 -8.71 -3.54
CA LYS A 86 -20.87 -7.76 -2.73
C LYS A 86 -20.29 -6.34 -2.86
N ASN A 87 -18.97 -6.21 -2.72
CA ASN A 87 -18.28 -4.92 -2.82
C ASN A 87 -18.45 -4.27 -4.22
N LEU A 88 -18.35 -5.05 -5.30
CA LEU A 88 -18.62 -4.57 -6.67
C LEU A 88 -20.07 -4.07 -6.80
N ASN A 89 -21.04 -4.79 -6.26
CA ASN A 89 -22.44 -4.35 -6.25
C ASN A 89 -22.65 -3.08 -5.43
N ASP A 90 -21.90 -2.88 -4.34
CA ASP A 90 -21.94 -1.65 -3.56
C ASP A 90 -21.30 -0.47 -4.35
N MET A 91 -20.24 -0.70 -5.13
CA MET A 91 -19.69 0.33 -6.04
C MET A 91 -20.69 0.76 -7.13
N VAL A 92 -21.46 -0.18 -7.68
CA VAL A 92 -22.53 0.14 -8.65
C VAL A 92 -23.61 1.05 -8.05
N LYS A 93 -23.84 1.03 -6.73
CA LYS A 93 -24.76 1.98 -6.09
C LYS A 93 -24.18 3.39 -6.11
N ILE A 94 -22.88 3.54 -5.82
CA ILE A 94 -22.17 4.82 -5.91
C ILE A 94 -22.25 5.36 -7.35
N GLU A 95 -21.95 4.54 -8.36
CA GLU A 95 -22.04 4.95 -9.77
C GLU A 95 -23.42 5.52 -10.14
N LYS A 96 -24.49 4.86 -9.68
CA LYS A 96 -25.87 5.29 -9.91
C LYS A 96 -26.22 6.57 -9.16
N ALA A 97 -25.79 6.72 -7.92
CA ALA A 97 -26.03 7.93 -7.14
C ALA A 97 -25.32 9.14 -7.78
N LEU A 98 -24.07 8.97 -8.23
CA LEU A 98 -23.33 9.98 -8.98
C LEU A 98 -24.04 10.36 -10.28
N GLU A 99 -24.54 9.38 -11.04
CA GLU A 99 -25.30 9.63 -12.27
C GLU A 99 -26.61 10.37 -12.03
N LYS A 100 -27.36 9.99 -10.99
CA LYS A 100 -28.58 10.71 -10.58
C LYS A 100 -28.30 12.16 -10.21
N PHE A 101 -27.23 12.41 -9.45
CA PHE A 101 -26.85 13.77 -9.08
C PHE A 101 -26.52 14.62 -10.32
N ILE A 102 -25.76 14.07 -11.27
CA ILE A 102 -25.44 14.75 -12.55
C ILE A 102 -26.73 15.08 -13.33
N GLU A 103 -27.69 14.15 -13.39
CA GLU A 103 -28.95 14.37 -14.10
C GLU A 103 -29.82 15.44 -13.42
N ALA A 104 -29.98 15.36 -12.10
CA ALA A 104 -30.78 16.29 -11.30
C ALA A 104 -30.19 17.72 -11.33
N SER A 105 -28.88 17.84 -11.15
CA SER A 105 -28.18 19.15 -11.20
C SER A 105 -28.30 19.79 -12.58
N SER A 106 -28.16 19.02 -13.66
CA SER A 106 -28.35 19.51 -15.05
C SER A 106 -29.77 20.01 -15.34
N LYS A 107 -30.77 19.49 -14.62
CA LYS A 107 -32.18 19.93 -14.70
C LYS A 107 -32.54 20.97 -13.65
N THR A 108 -31.60 21.39 -12.80
CA THR A 108 -31.81 22.29 -11.66
C THR A 108 -32.83 21.77 -10.63
N GLU A 109 -32.96 20.45 -10.50
CA GLU A 109 -33.87 19.76 -9.59
C GLU A 109 -33.21 19.54 -8.22
N ARG A 110 -33.13 20.59 -7.39
CA ARG A 110 -32.41 20.56 -6.09
C ARG A 110 -32.86 19.47 -5.12
N GLU A 111 -34.15 19.15 -5.06
CA GLU A 111 -34.66 18.09 -4.18
C GLU A 111 -34.13 16.71 -4.61
N GLU A 112 -34.08 16.45 -5.92
CA GLU A 112 -33.50 15.23 -6.47
C GLU A 112 -31.97 15.15 -6.26
N CYS A 113 -31.28 16.31 -6.25
CA CYS A 113 -29.86 16.36 -5.87
C CYS A 113 -29.64 15.94 -4.41
N TRP A 114 -30.50 16.38 -3.47
CA TRP A 114 -30.41 15.96 -2.06
C TRP A 114 -30.67 14.47 -1.89
N GLU A 115 -31.66 13.92 -2.60
CA GLU A 115 -31.92 12.47 -2.60
C GLU A 115 -30.72 11.68 -3.15
N ALA A 116 -30.11 12.16 -4.25
CA ALA A 116 -28.94 11.53 -4.83
C ALA A 116 -27.71 11.58 -3.91
N LEU A 117 -27.53 12.65 -3.13
CA LEU A 117 -26.48 12.73 -2.11
C LEU A 117 -26.70 11.71 -0.99
N GLY A 118 -27.93 11.58 -0.48
CA GLY A 118 -28.24 10.57 0.53
C GLY A 118 -27.95 9.15 0.04
N GLU A 119 -28.30 8.83 -1.22
CA GLU A 119 -27.95 7.54 -1.84
C GLU A 119 -26.43 7.36 -2.00
N LEU A 120 -25.70 8.44 -2.27
CA LEU A 120 -24.24 8.43 -2.40
C LEU A 120 -23.59 8.13 -1.05
N GLU A 121 -24.03 8.77 0.04
CA GLU A 121 -23.55 8.52 1.40
C GLU A 121 -23.79 7.07 1.84
N GLU A 122 -25.00 6.56 1.64
CA GLU A 122 -25.33 5.16 1.92
C GLU A 122 -24.45 4.19 1.11
N GLY A 123 -24.20 4.53 -0.17
CA GLY A 123 -23.29 3.80 -1.05
C GLY A 123 -21.87 3.78 -0.50
N VAL A 124 -21.33 4.94 -0.09
CA VAL A 124 -20.00 5.08 0.50
C VAL A 124 -19.84 4.20 1.74
N GLU A 125 -20.79 4.24 2.67
CA GLU A 125 -20.74 3.41 3.88
C GLU A 125 -20.83 1.91 3.54
N ALA A 126 -21.69 1.51 2.61
CA ALA A 126 -21.78 0.11 2.17
C ALA A 126 -20.46 -0.41 1.57
N VAL A 127 -19.76 0.42 0.78
CA VAL A 127 -18.47 0.05 0.21
C VAL A 127 -17.37 -0.01 1.28
N LYS A 128 -17.36 0.90 2.26
CA LYS A 128 -16.45 0.83 3.43
C LYS A 128 -16.66 -0.47 4.22
N GLU A 129 -17.90 -0.82 4.52
CA GLU A 129 -18.23 -2.04 5.27
C GLU A 129 -17.81 -3.32 4.54
N SER A 130 -18.12 -3.42 3.24
CA SER A 130 -17.75 -4.58 2.42
C SER A 130 -16.23 -4.69 2.25
N THR A 131 -15.53 -3.56 2.17
CA THR A 131 -14.06 -3.53 2.13
C THR A 131 -13.43 -3.96 3.44
N ALA A 132 -13.97 -3.51 4.57
CA ALA A 132 -13.56 -4.00 5.89
C ALA A 132 -13.83 -5.51 6.05
N ALA A 133 -14.92 -6.02 5.47
CA ALA A 133 -15.22 -7.46 5.48
C ALA A 133 -14.21 -8.27 4.64
N ILE A 134 -13.80 -7.76 3.49
CA ILE A 134 -12.72 -8.36 2.67
C ILE A 134 -11.40 -8.33 3.45
N GLY A 135 -11.05 -7.21 4.08
CA GLY A 135 -9.88 -7.09 4.94
C GLY A 135 -9.87 -8.14 6.05
N ARG A 136 -10.98 -8.26 6.80
CA ARG A 136 -11.13 -9.30 7.84
C ARG A 136 -11.03 -10.72 7.28
N PHE A 137 -11.53 -10.97 6.07
CA PHE A 137 -11.41 -12.28 5.42
C PHE A 137 -9.95 -12.59 5.08
N LEU A 138 -9.21 -11.64 4.52
CA LEU A 138 -7.79 -11.79 4.24
C LEU A 138 -6.98 -11.96 5.53
N ASP A 139 -7.31 -11.21 6.57
CA ASP A 139 -6.69 -11.32 7.90
C ASP A 139 -7.04 -12.63 8.62
N SER A 140 -8.14 -13.28 8.24
CA SER A 140 -8.55 -14.60 8.75
C SER A 140 -8.24 -15.74 7.78
N ALA A 141 -7.52 -15.47 6.68
CA ALA A 141 -7.11 -16.48 5.72
C ALA A 141 -6.31 -17.58 6.44
N PRO A 142 -6.63 -18.86 6.20
CA PRO A 142 -6.00 -19.96 6.91
C PRO A 142 -4.54 -20.07 6.46
N LYS A 143 -3.64 -20.39 7.39
CA LYS A 143 -2.22 -20.44 7.06
C LYS A 143 -1.93 -21.62 6.14
N VAL A 144 -1.13 -21.36 5.12
CA VAL A 144 -0.71 -22.32 4.11
C VAL A 144 0.76 -22.65 4.35
N CYS A 145 1.09 -23.94 4.34
CA CYS A 145 2.47 -24.37 4.42
C CYS A 145 3.22 -23.98 3.14
N MET A 146 4.29 -23.20 3.26
CA MET A 146 5.05 -22.74 2.08
C MET A 146 5.77 -23.89 1.35
N ALA A 147 5.99 -25.03 2.00
CA ALA A 147 6.69 -26.17 1.41
C ALA A 147 5.78 -27.18 0.70
N CYS A 148 4.57 -27.43 1.23
CA CYS A 148 3.67 -28.47 0.70
C CYS A 148 2.24 -27.99 0.42
N SER A 149 1.97 -26.69 0.60
CA SER A 149 0.68 -26.04 0.36
C SER A 149 -0.50 -26.59 1.17
N SER A 150 -0.25 -27.43 2.18
CA SER A 150 -1.31 -27.85 3.09
C SER A 150 -1.85 -26.67 3.89
N ILE A 151 -3.10 -26.73 4.30
CA ILE A 151 -3.78 -25.71 5.11
C ILE A 151 -3.83 -26.18 6.57
N GLY A 152 -3.75 -25.25 7.52
CA GLY A 152 -3.77 -25.55 8.97
C GLY A 152 -3.46 -24.32 9.81
N ASP A 153 -3.90 -24.32 11.06
CA ASP A 153 -3.78 -23.16 11.96
C ASP A 153 -2.44 -23.11 12.70
N GLU A 154 -1.74 -24.24 12.76
CA GLU A 154 -0.42 -24.34 13.37
C GLU A 154 0.61 -23.48 12.61
N ASP A 155 1.67 -23.04 13.29
CA ASP A 155 2.72 -22.25 12.63
C ASP A 155 3.67 -23.13 11.81
N ILE A 156 3.87 -24.37 12.24
CA ILE A 156 4.78 -25.33 11.62
C ILE A 156 3.98 -26.53 11.12
N CYS A 157 4.05 -26.80 9.82
CA CYS A 157 3.30 -27.87 9.20
C CYS A 157 3.66 -29.24 9.78
N THR A 158 2.65 -29.96 10.27
CA THR A 158 2.81 -31.32 10.82
C THR A 158 3.22 -32.37 9.79
N LYS A 159 3.03 -32.12 8.49
CA LYS A 159 3.35 -33.07 7.41
C LYS A 159 4.80 -33.02 6.94
N CYS A 160 5.38 -31.82 6.85
CA CYS A 160 6.71 -31.62 6.27
C CYS A 160 7.64 -30.72 7.09
N GLY A 161 7.17 -30.15 8.21
CA GLY A 161 7.95 -29.24 9.05
C GLY A 161 8.16 -27.84 8.47
N GLY A 162 7.56 -27.51 7.32
CA GLY A 162 7.66 -26.19 6.71
C GLY A 162 6.81 -25.14 7.44
N GLU A 163 7.25 -23.88 7.37
CA GLU A 163 6.51 -22.73 7.91
C GLU A 163 5.14 -22.58 7.23
N ARG A 164 4.15 -22.16 8.01
CA ARG A 164 2.83 -21.82 7.54
C ARG A 164 2.62 -20.31 7.62
N LEU A 165 2.32 -19.71 6.48
CA LEU A 165 2.06 -18.28 6.35
C LEU A 165 0.65 -18.05 5.80
N ARG A 166 0.05 -16.93 6.17
CA ARG A 166 -1.07 -16.36 5.44
C ARG A 166 -0.53 -15.85 4.12
N LEU A 167 -1.10 -16.37 3.03
CA LEU A 167 -0.65 -16.02 1.69
C LEU A 167 -1.02 -14.57 1.39
N ASP A 168 -0.08 -13.88 0.78
CA ASP A 168 -0.34 -12.60 0.16
C ASP A 168 -1.24 -12.85 -1.05
N PRO A 169 -2.45 -12.27 -1.09
CA PRO A 169 -3.29 -12.34 -2.29
C PRO A 169 -2.62 -11.68 -3.50
N ASP A 170 -1.57 -10.87 -3.29
CA ASP A 170 -0.87 -10.14 -4.34
C ASP A 170 0.65 -10.12 -4.16
N PRO A 171 1.32 -11.26 -4.41
CA PRO A 171 2.76 -11.30 -4.31
C PRO A 171 3.40 -10.35 -5.33
N PRO A 172 4.38 -9.53 -4.91
CA PRO A 172 5.07 -8.61 -5.82
C PRO A 172 5.83 -9.40 -6.91
N PRO A 173 5.99 -8.83 -8.12
CA PRO A 173 6.87 -9.42 -9.12
C PRO A 173 8.32 -9.47 -8.60
N GLU A 174 9.11 -10.42 -9.09
CA GLU A 174 10.52 -10.53 -8.73
C GLU A 174 11.29 -9.29 -9.21
N ASP A 175 12.05 -8.67 -8.31
CA ASP A 175 12.76 -7.41 -8.57
C ASP A 175 14.22 -7.68 -9.01
N GLU A 176 14.59 -7.17 -10.18
CA GLU A 176 15.93 -7.35 -10.77
C GLU A 176 17.00 -6.43 -10.14
N ARG A 177 16.63 -5.41 -9.36
CA ARG A 177 17.55 -4.44 -8.73
C ARG A 177 18.44 -5.05 -7.63
N LYS A 178 18.24 -6.32 -7.28
CA LYS A 178 19.05 -7.09 -6.31
C LYS A 178 20.56 -7.15 -6.59
N VAL A 179 21.02 -6.77 -7.79
CA VAL A 179 22.44 -6.75 -8.17
C VAL A 179 23.16 -5.51 -7.62
N GLN A 180 22.43 -4.49 -7.11
CA GLN A 180 22.97 -3.19 -6.71
C GLN A 180 23.09 -3.00 -5.19
N VAL A 181 22.83 -4.05 -4.39
CA VAL A 181 22.80 -3.96 -2.91
C VAL A 181 24.00 -4.65 -2.26
N SER A 182 24.21 -4.41 -0.97
CA SER A 182 25.27 -5.06 -0.19
C SER A 182 25.03 -6.56 0.00
N ASP A 183 26.08 -7.31 0.34
CA ASP A 183 26.00 -8.74 0.63
C ASP A 183 25.02 -9.07 1.76
N GLU A 184 24.86 -8.16 2.73
CA GLU A 184 23.95 -8.33 3.87
C GLU A 184 22.48 -8.20 3.45
N VAL A 185 22.18 -7.22 2.58
CA VAL A 185 20.84 -7.07 1.99
C VAL A 185 20.53 -8.27 1.08
N LEU A 186 21.53 -8.75 0.33
CA LEU A 186 21.38 -9.94 -0.50
C LEU A 186 21.12 -11.21 0.34
N ALA A 187 21.76 -11.36 1.50
CA ALA A 187 21.51 -12.46 2.41
C ALA A 187 20.07 -12.46 2.96
N VAL A 188 19.52 -11.27 3.25
CA VAL A 188 18.10 -11.12 3.63
C VAL A 188 17.19 -11.50 2.46
N TYR A 189 17.48 -11.02 1.24
CA TYR A 189 16.74 -11.35 0.02
C TYR A 189 16.67 -12.86 -0.23
N GLU A 190 17.81 -13.53 -0.21
CA GLU A 190 17.89 -14.98 -0.45
C GLU A 190 17.09 -15.76 0.59
N SER A 191 17.18 -15.37 1.87
CA SER A 191 16.43 -16.04 2.95
C SER A 191 14.94 -15.78 2.86
N TYR A 192 14.53 -14.54 2.53
CA TYR A 192 13.14 -14.17 2.30
C TYR A 192 12.53 -15.02 1.18
N HIS A 193 13.19 -15.13 0.03
CA HIS A 193 12.71 -15.98 -1.06
C HIS A 193 12.74 -17.47 -0.70
N ALA A 194 13.74 -17.93 0.05
CA ALA A 194 13.78 -19.31 0.51
C ALA A 194 12.62 -19.64 1.47
N VAL A 195 12.20 -18.71 2.33
CA VAL A 195 11.00 -18.85 3.18
C VAL A 195 9.75 -18.93 2.33
N LEU A 196 9.55 -18.01 1.38
CA LEU A 196 8.38 -18.02 0.51
C LEU A 196 8.32 -19.26 -0.40
N ALA A 197 9.47 -19.80 -0.80
CA ALA A 197 9.55 -21.04 -1.54
C ALA A 197 9.42 -22.30 -0.66
N GLY A 198 9.27 -22.14 0.66
CA GLY A 198 9.18 -23.25 1.62
C GLY A 198 10.47 -24.06 1.77
N LYS A 199 11.62 -23.48 1.40
CA LYS A 199 12.95 -24.12 1.45
C LYS A 199 13.75 -23.75 2.68
N ALA A 200 13.37 -22.70 3.39
CA ALA A 200 14.01 -22.25 4.62
C ALA A 200 12.96 -21.92 5.71
N PRO A 201 13.33 -22.05 7.00
CA PRO A 201 12.49 -21.61 8.11
C PRO A 201 12.54 -20.09 8.27
N LEU A 202 11.52 -19.51 8.90
CA LEU A 202 11.46 -18.07 9.18
C LEU A 202 12.61 -17.62 10.09
N THR A 203 13.09 -18.50 10.97
CA THR A 203 14.20 -18.21 11.88
C THR A 203 15.49 -17.85 11.16
N GLN A 204 15.75 -18.43 9.99
CA GLN A 204 16.91 -18.08 9.18
C GLN A 204 16.83 -16.64 8.65
N LEU A 205 15.65 -16.25 8.16
CA LEU A 205 15.39 -14.87 7.74
C LEU A 205 15.56 -13.90 8.92
N VAL A 206 15.02 -14.24 10.11
CA VAL A 206 15.15 -13.41 11.32
C VAL A 206 16.62 -13.20 11.70
N THR A 207 17.46 -14.23 11.62
CA THR A 207 18.90 -14.07 11.92
C THR A 207 19.57 -13.10 10.95
N ASN A 208 19.28 -13.18 9.66
CA ASN A 208 19.86 -12.27 8.67
C ASN A 208 19.35 -10.83 8.85
N LEU A 209 18.06 -10.66 9.19
CA LEU A 209 17.48 -9.36 9.50
C LEU A 209 18.16 -8.70 10.71
N GLN A 210 18.46 -9.47 11.77
CA GLN A 210 19.18 -8.95 12.94
C GLN A 210 20.57 -8.44 12.57
N SER A 211 21.30 -9.17 11.75
CA SER A 211 22.61 -8.71 11.27
C SER A 211 22.49 -7.42 10.48
N LEU A 212 21.51 -7.34 9.57
CA LEU A 212 21.27 -6.15 8.76
C LEU A 212 20.83 -4.94 9.61
N GLU A 213 20.00 -5.17 10.63
CA GLU A 213 19.54 -4.16 11.58
C GLU A 213 20.71 -3.47 12.27
N PHE A 214 21.69 -4.25 12.78
CA PHE A 214 22.88 -3.70 13.40
C PHE A 214 23.69 -2.82 12.43
N THR A 215 23.89 -3.27 11.18
CA THR A 215 24.59 -2.47 10.17
C THR A 215 23.91 -1.11 9.95
N TYR A 216 22.58 -1.09 9.83
CA TYR A 216 21.85 0.16 9.60
C TYR A 216 21.80 1.07 10.83
N LEU A 217 21.71 0.51 12.05
CA LEU A 217 21.83 1.30 13.29
C LEU A 217 23.22 1.94 13.44
N GLU A 218 24.29 1.23 13.06
CA GLU A 218 25.64 1.80 13.04
C GLU A 218 25.76 2.91 11.98
N ALA A 219 25.19 2.70 10.79
CA ALA A 219 25.17 3.71 9.72
C ALA A 219 24.38 4.97 10.13
N GLU A 220 23.24 4.82 10.81
CA GLU A 220 22.44 5.93 11.34
C GLU A 220 23.27 6.75 12.34
N ALA A 221 23.93 6.09 13.29
CA ALA A 221 24.76 6.76 14.29
C ALA A 221 25.93 7.55 13.67
N ILE A 222 26.56 7.03 12.60
CA ILE A 222 27.59 7.75 11.84
C ILE A 222 26.99 8.98 11.14
N GLY A 223 25.79 8.84 10.56
CA GLY A 223 25.04 9.95 9.97
C GLY A 223 24.78 11.06 11.00
N GLU A 224 24.26 10.72 12.17
CA GLU A 224 23.99 11.67 13.25
C GLU A 224 25.26 12.38 13.75
N GLN A 225 26.37 11.66 13.90
CA GLN A 225 27.67 12.25 14.24
C GLN A 225 28.12 13.26 13.17
N THR A 226 27.87 12.97 11.90
CA THR A 226 28.20 13.88 10.78
C THR A 226 27.38 15.17 10.85
N LEU A 227 26.11 15.11 11.22
CA LEU A 227 25.25 16.28 11.38
C LEU A 227 25.74 17.22 12.49
N THR A 228 26.27 16.65 13.58
CA THR A 228 26.77 17.41 14.74
C THR A 228 28.21 17.88 14.60
N ASN A 229 28.95 17.41 13.59
CA ASN A 229 30.33 17.81 13.34
C ASN A 229 30.42 19.24 12.79
N GLU A 230 31.13 20.12 13.48
CA GLU A 230 31.36 21.51 13.06
C GLU A 230 32.24 21.63 11.80
N ALA A 231 33.08 20.62 11.53
CA ALA A 231 33.93 20.58 10.35
C ALA A 231 33.20 20.12 9.08
N ALA A 232 31.98 19.55 9.21
CA ALA A 232 31.19 19.12 8.06
C ALA A 232 30.52 20.33 7.38
N THR A 233 30.62 20.40 6.05
CA THR A 233 29.97 21.44 5.26
C THR A 233 28.45 21.24 5.24
N ASP A 234 27.69 22.31 4.98
CA ASP A 234 26.22 22.24 4.87
C ASP A 234 25.75 21.23 3.81
N ARG A 235 26.52 21.07 2.73
CA ARG A 235 26.27 20.08 1.68
C ARG A 235 26.42 18.64 2.18
N ILE A 236 27.48 18.36 2.96
CA ILE A 236 27.69 17.05 3.58
C ILE A 236 26.56 16.77 4.57
N LYS A 237 26.18 17.75 5.38
CA LYS A 237 25.07 17.61 6.34
C LYS A 237 23.74 17.33 5.64
N ALA A 238 23.42 18.04 4.56
CA ALA A 238 22.20 17.82 3.79
C ALA A 238 22.12 16.40 3.19
N SER A 239 23.25 15.87 2.72
CA SER A 239 23.33 14.50 2.19
C SER A 239 23.22 13.46 3.31
N ALA A 240 23.86 13.71 4.45
CA ALA A 240 23.73 12.86 5.64
C ALA A 240 22.28 12.79 6.14
N THR A 241 21.54 13.90 6.15
CA THR A 241 20.10 13.91 6.49
C THR A 241 19.29 12.98 5.58
N LYS A 242 19.45 13.10 4.25
CA LYS A 242 18.74 12.22 3.29
C LYS A 242 19.11 10.75 3.47
N MET A 243 20.39 10.48 3.76
CA MET A 243 20.84 9.12 4.00
C MET A 243 20.20 8.53 5.26
N ILE A 244 20.12 9.30 6.36
CA ILE A 244 19.43 8.89 7.59
C ILE A 244 17.96 8.58 7.32
N GLU A 245 17.26 9.40 6.53
CA GLU A 245 15.85 9.15 6.17
C GLU A 245 15.68 7.76 5.49
N HIS A 246 16.54 7.43 4.53
CA HIS A 246 16.50 6.11 3.88
C HIS A 246 16.91 4.97 4.80
N ILE A 247 17.86 5.21 5.71
CA ILE A 247 18.24 4.23 6.74
C ILE A 247 17.05 3.92 7.65
N GLN A 248 16.34 4.94 8.13
CA GLN A 248 15.16 4.78 8.99
C GLN A 248 14.03 4.03 8.29
N LEU A 249 13.77 4.32 7.01
CA LEU A 249 12.78 3.56 6.23
C LEU A 249 13.22 2.10 6.02
N THR A 250 14.53 1.84 5.90
CA THR A 250 15.07 0.48 5.83
C THR A 250 14.85 -0.26 7.16
N LEU A 251 15.12 0.39 8.30
CA LEU A 251 14.88 -0.16 9.64
C LEU A 251 13.40 -0.46 9.89
N GLN A 252 12.48 0.40 9.43
CA GLN A 252 11.04 0.12 9.47
C GLN A 252 10.66 -1.11 8.65
N GLY A 253 11.27 -1.29 7.47
CA GLY A 253 11.11 -2.51 6.66
C GLY A 253 11.58 -3.75 7.40
N ILE A 254 12.72 -3.67 8.09
CA ILE A 254 13.27 -4.75 8.93
C ILE A 254 12.32 -5.10 10.08
N GLU A 255 11.81 -4.10 10.80
CA GLU A 255 10.84 -4.28 11.89
C GLU A 255 9.57 -4.98 11.39
N MET A 256 9.05 -4.56 10.23
CA MET A 256 7.88 -5.18 9.61
C MET A 256 8.12 -6.66 9.32
N MET A 257 9.27 -7.03 8.75
CA MET A 257 9.61 -8.42 8.48
C MET A 257 9.83 -9.23 9.78
N HIS A 258 10.34 -8.62 10.85
CA HIS A 258 10.40 -9.25 12.17
C HIS A 258 9.00 -9.54 12.74
N GLY A 259 8.04 -8.64 12.51
CA GLY A 259 6.63 -8.77 12.90
C GLY A 259 5.94 -10.04 12.38
N VAL A 260 6.43 -10.58 11.26
CA VAL A 260 5.91 -11.80 10.62
C VAL A 260 6.00 -13.03 11.51
N THR A 261 6.96 -13.07 12.44
CA THR A 261 7.03 -14.15 13.44
C THR A 261 5.75 -14.27 14.28
N LYS A 262 4.98 -13.18 14.41
CA LYS A 262 3.70 -13.11 15.12
C LYS A 262 2.52 -13.15 14.16
N SER A 263 2.53 -12.30 13.13
CA SER A 263 1.38 -12.17 12.20
C SER A 263 1.24 -13.36 11.25
N ARG A 264 2.37 -14.03 10.96
CA ARG A 264 2.51 -15.04 9.91
C ARG A 264 2.08 -14.54 8.53
N SER A 265 2.10 -13.23 8.30
CA SER A 265 1.64 -12.63 7.05
C SER A 265 2.76 -12.58 6.01
N SER A 266 2.57 -13.23 4.86
CA SER A 266 3.50 -13.03 3.74
C SER A 266 3.33 -11.67 3.07
N THR A 267 2.20 -10.99 3.23
CA THR A 267 2.04 -9.58 2.80
C THR A 267 3.00 -8.66 3.56
N GLU A 268 3.17 -8.86 4.87
CA GLU A 268 4.14 -8.09 5.66
C GLU A 268 5.59 -8.41 5.26
N LEU A 269 5.90 -9.67 4.94
CA LEU A 269 7.22 -10.03 4.38
C LEU A 269 7.49 -9.27 3.07
N ASN A 270 6.52 -9.27 2.16
CA ASN A 270 6.66 -8.66 0.84
C ASN A 270 6.81 -7.14 0.93
N ARG A 271 6.00 -6.49 1.77
CA ARG A 271 6.07 -5.03 2.00
C ARG A 271 7.37 -4.63 2.69
N GLY A 272 7.76 -5.33 3.74
CA GLY A 272 9.01 -5.06 4.45
C GLY A 272 10.21 -5.24 3.52
N TRP A 273 10.23 -6.29 2.69
CA TRP A 273 11.30 -6.48 1.70
C TRP A 273 11.38 -5.32 0.69
N ARG A 274 10.25 -4.87 0.13
CA ARG A 274 10.24 -3.73 -0.81
C ARG A 274 10.83 -2.47 -0.16
N MET A 275 10.44 -2.17 1.08
CA MET A 275 10.98 -1.03 1.82
C MET A 275 12.49 -1.15 2.01
N ILE A 276 12.99 -2.33 2.39
CA ILE A 276 14.44 -2.57 2.53
C ILE A 276 15.13 -2.34 1.18
N LEU A 277 14.66 -2.97 0.11
CA LEU A 277 15.30 -2.90 -1.20
C LEU A 277 15.33 -1.46 -1.75
N ASP A 278 14.18 -0.78 -1.79
CA ASP A 278 14.06 0.56 -2.37
C ASP A 278 14.96 1.58 -1.65
N ASN A 279 15.04 1.49 -0.33
CA ASN A 279 15.81 2.44 0.46
C ASN A 279 17.30 2.06 0.53
N SER A 280 17.65 0.77 0.45
CA SER A 280 19.04 0.32 0.34
C SER A 280 19.68 0.81 -0.97
N VAL A 281 18.95 0.70 -2.09
CA VAL A 281 19.44 1.19 -3.39
C VAL A 281 19.64 2.70 -3.36
N LYS A 282 18.65 3.46 -2.87
CA LYS A 282 18.76 4.93 -2.75
C LYS A 282 19.89 5.37 -1.82
N ALA A 283 20.08 4.71 -0.68
CA ALA A 283 21.20 4.98 0.22
C ALA A 283 22.55 4.71 -0.46
N GLY A 284 22.66 3.64 -1.25
CA GLY A 284 23.85 3.35 -2.05
C GLY A 284 24.16 4.41 -3.12
N GLU A 285 23.13 4.92 -3.80
CA GLU A 285 23.27 6.01 -4.78
C GLU A 285 23.75 7.32 -4.12
N LEU A 286 23.19 7.65 -2.95
CA LEU A 286 23.61 8.83 -2.18
C LEU A 286 25.05 8.72 -1.68
N LEU A 287 25.48 7.53 -1.25
CA LEU A 287 26.87 7.27 -0.86
C LEU A 287 27.83 7.48 -2.03
N GLN A 288 27.51 6.97 -3.23
CA GLN A 288 28.33 7.19 -4.41
C GLN A 288 28.42 8.68 -4.79
N GLN A 289 27.32 9.42 -4.67
CA GLN A 289 27.32 10.87 -4.90
C GLN A 289 28.24 11.58 -3.90
N LEU A 290 28.17 11.22 -2.61
CA LEU A 290 29.04 11.76 -1.58
C LEU A 290 30.53 11.49 -1.84
N ASP A 291 30.88 10.28 -2.28
CA ASP A 291 32.27 9.92 -2.60
C ASP A 291 32.82 10.73 -3.79
N VAL A 292 32.01 10.90 -4.84
CA VAL A 292 32.38 11.73 -6.01
C VAL A 292 32.58 13.18 -5.58
N GLU A 293 31.71 13.71 -4.74
CA GLU A 293 31.77 15.08 -4.25
C GLU A 293 32.96 15.33 -3.31
N ALA A 294 33.26 14.38 -2.42
CA ALA A 294 34.41 14.44 -1.53
C ALA A 294 35.73 14.37 -2.29
N THR A 295 35.79 13.63 -3.39
CA THR A 295 36.96 13.57 -4.27
C THR A 295 37.18 14.90 -5.00
N ALA A 296 36.11 15.51 -5.51
CA ALA A 296 36.16 16.80 -6.20
C ALA A 296 36.63 17.96 -5.29
N LEU A 297 36.34 17.91 -3.99
CA LEU A 297 36.78 18.91 -3.01
C LEU A 297 38.26 18.79 -2.63
N ASN A 298 38.89 17.62 -2.83
CA ASN A 298 40.31 17.41 -2.54
C ASN A 298 41.24 17.74 -3.72
N ASP A 299 40.67 17.95 -4.92
CA ASP A 299 41.39 18.31 -6.15
C ASP A 299 41.43 19.85 -6.40
N GLU A 300 40.82 20.66 -5.51
CA GLU A 300 40.90 22.14 -5.45
C GLU A 300 41.89 22.63 -4.37
#